data_AF-A0A956XLP9-F1
#
_entry.id   AF-A0A956XLP9-F1
#
_cell.length_a   1.000
_cell.length_b   1.000
_cell.length_c   1.000
_cell.angle_alpha   90.00
_cell.angle_beta   90.00
_cell.angle_gamma   90.00
#
_symmetry.space_group_name_H-M   'P 1'
#
loop_
_entity.id
_entity.type
_entity.pdbx_description
1 polymer ?
#
loop_
_entity_poly.entity_id
_entity_poly.type
_entity_poly.pdbx_seq_one_letter_code
_entity_poly.pdbx_strand_id
1 'polypeptide(L)'
;MSLPRMTAFAVPDIPLVQPGDDLVTHIANALAASQEALQDGDILVISSKIISKSENRFVDLRFVEPSAQALELAEKVNKDPRIVEMVLQESKSISRAVPGVLVVEHRLGFVSANAGIDQSNVDGTGHNILLLPIDPDKSAAHI
;
A
#
# COMPACT_ATOMS: atom_id res chain seq x y z
N MET A 1 -39.49 -3.86 16.81
CA MET A 1 -38.49 -4.09 15.75
C MET A 1 -37.12 -4.10 16.40
N SER A 2 -36.30 -5.12 16.14
CA SER A 2 -34.89 -5.11 16.56
C SER A 2 -34.17 -3.96 15.83
N LEU A 3 -33.34 -3.21 16.55
CA LEU A 3 -32.43 -2.25 15.90
C LEU A 3 -31.40 -3.02 15.06
N PRO A 4 -30.97 -2.47 13.91
CA PRO A 4 -29.87 -3.07 13.14
C PRO A 4 -28.61 -3.14 14.00
N ARG A 5 -27.85 -4.22 13.85
CA ARG A 5 -26.58 -4.46 14.54
C ARG A 5 -25.47 -4.65 13.52
N MET A 6 -24.28 -4.18 13.87
CA MET A 6 -23.03 -4.39 13.12
C MET A 6 -22.00 -5.02 14.07
N THR A 7 -21.25 -5.99 13.55
CA THR A 7 -20.11 -6.61 14.23
C THR A 7 -18.86 -6.45 13.37
N ALA A 8 -17.71 -6.28 14.00
CA ALA A 8 -16.42 -6.24 13.33
C ALA A 8 -15.39 -6.98 14.20
N PHE A 9 -14.57 -7.79 13.55
CA PHE A 9 -13.49 -8.52 14.21
C PHE A 9 -12.27 -8.57 13.27
N ALA A 10 -11.08 -8.74 13.86
CA ALA A 10 -9.86 -8.93 13.09
C ALA A 10 -9.71 -10.40 12.71
N VAL A 11 -9.25 -10.67 11.50
CA VAL A 11 -8.81 -12.02 11.10
C VAL A 11 -7.45 -12.27 11.74
N PRO A 12 -7.32 -13.18 12.72
CA PRO A 12 -6.08 -13.39 13.44
C PRO A 12 -5.08 -14.20 12.60
N ASP A 13 -3.83 -14.23 13.05
CA ASP A 13 -2.80 -15.18 12.57
C ASP A 13 -2.54 -15.20 11.06
N ILE A 14 -2.82 -14.10 10.36
CA ILE A 14 -2.36 -13.89 8.98
C ILE A 14 -0.82 -13.85 8.98
N PRO A 15 -0.15 -14.68 8.15
CA PRO A 15 1.31 -14.76 8.14
C PRO A 15 1.96 -13.48 7.60
N LEU A 16 3.27 -13.36 7.78
CA LEU A 16 4.07 -12.30 7.14
C LEU A 16 4.10 -12.53 5.62
N VAL A 17 3.24 -11.81 4.91
CA VAL A 17 3.08 -11.93 3.45
C VAL A 17 4.38 -11.63 2.70
N GLN A 18 4.70 -12.51 1.76
CA GLN A 18 5.82 -12.46 0.84
C GLN A 18 5.35 -12.26 -0.61
N PRO A 19 6.26 -11.83 -1.50
CA PRO A 19 6.01 -11.83 -2.95
C PRO A 19 5.47 -13.17 -3.46
N GLY A 20 4.34 -13.13 -4.14
CA GLY A 20 3.70 -14.29 -4.75
C GLY A 20 2.77 -15.11 -3.85
N ASP A 21 2.59 -14.71 -2.58
CA ASP A 21 1.69 -15.42 -1.66
C ASP A 21 0.23 -15.38 -2.13
N ASP A 22 -0.46 -16.50 -1.96
CA ASP A 22 -1.90 -16.62 -2.18
C ASP A 22 -2.67 -16.13 -0.94
N LEU A 23 -3.07 -14.85 -0.99
CA LEU A 23 -3.81 -14.21 0.07
C LEU A 23 -5.19 -14.82 0.32
N VAL A 24 -5.85 -15.35 -0.72
CA VAL A 24 -7.16 -15.99 -0.57
C VAL A 24 -7.04 -17.21 0.31
N THR A 25 -6.05 -18.06 0.01
CA THR A 25 -5.76 -19.24 0.83
C THR A 25 -5.36 -18.85 2.26
N HIS A 26 -4.55 -17.81 2.45
CA HIS A 26 -4.17 -17.36 3.80
C HIS A 26 -5.36 -16.86 4.62
N ILE A 27 -6.22 -16.03 4.03
CA ILE A 27 -7.40 -15.48 4.70
C ILE A 27 -8.41 -16.59 5.02
N ALA A 28 -8.67 -17.49 4.05
CA ALA A 28 -9.58 -18.61 4.24
C ALA A 28 -9.11 -19.54 5.37
N ASN A 29 -7.81 -19.87 5.42
CA ASN A 29 -7.24 -20.69 6.47
C ASN A 29 -7.34 -20.04 7.85
N ALA A 30 -7.09 -18.73 7.94
CA ALA A 30 -7.16 -17.99 9.20
C ALA A 30 -8.60 -17.89 9.74
N LEU A 31 -9.58 -17.66 8.87
CA LEU A 31 -11.00 -17.69 9.22
C LEU A 31 -11.41 -19.08 9.73
N ALA A 32 -11.06 -20.14 8.99
CA ALA A 32 -11.37 -21.51 9.36
C ALA A 32 -10.74 -21.90 10.71
N ALA A 33 -9.48 -21.53 10.96
CA ALA A 33 -8.80 -21.77 12.24
C ALA A 33 -9.45 -21.03 13.40
N SER A 34 -10.08 -19.88 13.14
CA SER A 34 -10.81 -19.07 14.12
C SER A 34 -12.27 -19.52 14.30
N GLN A 35 -12.69 -20.57 13.60
CA GLN A 35 -14.09 -21.02 13.54
C GLN A 35 -15.06 -19.94 13.02
N GLU A 36 -14.55 -19.02 12.21
CA GLU A 36 -15.33 -17.98 11.55
C GLU A 36 -15.61 -18.35 10.10
N ALA A 37 -16.78 -17.95 9.61
CA ALA A 37 -17.18 -18.13 8.22
C ALA A 37 -17.83 -16.85 7.72
N LEU A 38 -17.40 -16.37 6.55
CA LEU A 38 -18.03 -15.23 5.89
C LEU A 38 -19.45 -15.59 5.49
N GLN A 39 -20.35 -14.64 5.67
CA GLN A 39 -21.74 -14.71 5.28
C GLN A 39 -22.02 -13.76 4.12
N ASP A 40 -23.08 -14.06 3.35
CA ASP A 40 -23.53 -13.19 2.28
C ASP A 40 -23.82 -11.78 2.81
N GLY A 41 -23.13 -10.79 2.26
CA GLY A 41 -23.24 -9.39 2.67
C GLY A 41 -22.16 -8.93 3.66
N ASP A 42 -21.28 -9.83 4.12
CA ASP A 42 -20.08 -9.44 4.87
C ASP A 42 -19.12 -8.61 4.01
N ILE A 43 -18.34 -7.77 4.68
CA ILE A 43 -17.33 -6.92 4.06
C ILE A 43 -15.96 -7.31 4.60
N LEU A 44 -15.09 -7.76 3.71
CA LEU A 44 -13.69 -8.01 4.03
C LEU A 44 -12.88 -6.73 3.78
N VAL A 45 -12.26 -6.20 4.84
CA VAL A 45 -11.41 -5.00 4.75
C VAL A 45 -9.95 -5.41 4.85
N ILE A 46 -9.20 -5.19 3.76
CA ILE A 46 -7.80 -5.59 3.65
C ILE A 46 -6.92 -4.35 3.52
N SER A 47 -5.86 -4.27 4.32
CA SER A 47 -4.87 -3.19 4.16
C SER A 47 -4.09 -3.35 2.85
N SER A 48 -3.82 -2.25 2.15
CA SER A 48 -3.07 -2.26 0.89
C SER A 48 -1.68 -2.89 1.03
N LYS A 49 -1.06 -2.82 2.21
CA LYS A 49 0.29 -3.34 2.45
C LYS A 49 0.42 -4.82 2.12
N ILE A 50 -0.52 -5.67 2.54
CA ILE A 50 -0.39 -7.11 2.26
C ILE A 50 -0.61 -7.43 0.78
N ILE A 51 -1.50 -6.68 0.11
CA ILE A 51 -1.70 -6.77 -1.34
C ILE A 51 -0.41 -6.35 -2.08
N SER A 52 0.17 -5.22 -1.70
CA SER A 52 1.43 -4.74 -2.27
C SER A 52 2.57 -5.74 -2.09
N LYS A 53 2.63 -6.44 -0.94
CA LYS A 53 3.65 -7.47 -0.69
C LYS A 53 3.45 -8.68 -1.60
N SER A 54 2.24 -9.22 -1.70
CA SER A 54 1.96 -10.37 -2.57
C SER A 54 2.19 -10.03 -4.05
N GLU A 55 1.87 -8.80 -4.48
CA GLU A 55 2.13 -8.27 -5.82
C GLU A 55 3.60 -7.89 -6.08
N ASN A 56 4.50 -8.13 -5.12
CA ASN A 56 5.92 -7.77 -5.20
C ASN A 56 6.18 -6.28 -5.53
N ARG A 57 5.42 -5.38 -4.91
CA ARG A 57 5.53 -3.91 -5.12
C ARG A 57 6.69 -3.27 -4.36
N PHE A 58 7.72 -4.05 -4.05
CA PHE A 58 8.93 -3.57 -3.39
C PHE A 58 9.83 -2.82 -4.38
N VAL A 59 10.45 -1.74 -3.93
CA VAL A 59 11.50 -1.04 -4.67
C VAL A 59 12.69 -0.82 -3.75
N ASP A 60 13.86 -1.26 -4.22
CA ASP A 60 15.12 -1.01 -3.55
C ASP A 60 15.70 0.33 -4.01
N LEU A 61 15.70 1.29 -3.10
CA LEU A 61 16.17 2.65 -3.37
C LEU A 61 17.64 2.68 -3.79
N ARG A 62 18.45 1.66 -3.53
CA ARG A 62 19.86 1.63 -3.98
C ARG A 62 19.99 1.57 -5.51
N PHE A 63 18.95 1.14 -6.21
CA PHE A 63 18.91 1.03 -7.67
C PHE A 63 18.04 2.10 -8.34
N VAL A 64 17.55 3.07 -7.57
CA VAL A 64 16.75 4.17 -8.10
C VAL A 64 17.68 5.33 -8.46
N GLU A 65 17.68 5.71 -9.74
CA GLU A 65 18.37 6.88 -10.27
C GLU A 65 17.39 8.06 -10.37
N PRO A 66 17.51 9.10 -9.52
CA PRO A 66 16.60 10.24 -9.55
C PRO A 66 16.75 11.07 -10.84
N SER A 67 15.62 11.47 -11.42
CA SER A 67 15.59 12.42 -12.51
C SER A 67 15.98 13.84 -12.06
N ALA A 68 16.31 14.72 -13.01
CA ALA A 68 16.58 16.13 -12.72
C ALA A 68 15.40 16.81 -12.01
N GLN A 69 14.17 16.48 -12.40
CA GLN A 69 12.95 16.95 -11.75
C GLN A 69 12.84 16.46 -10.31
N ALA A 70 13.15 15.18 -10.05
CA ALA A 70 13.15 14.63 -8.71
C ALA A 70 14.18 15.29 -7.81
N LEU A 71 15.39 15.57 -8.32
CA LEU A 71 16.45 16.27 -7.58
C LEU A 71 16.01 17.67 -7.15
N GLU A 72 15.52 18.49 -8.09
CA GLU A 72 15.04 19.85 -7.79
C GLU A 72 13.89 19.83 -6.76
N LEU A 73 12.92 18.92 -6.96
CA LEU A 73 11.79 18.81 -6.05
C LEU A 73 12.20 18.32 -4.66
N ALA A 74 13.15 17.39 -4.58
CA ALA A 74 13.67 16.84 -3.34
C ALA A 74 14.34 17.89 -2.46
N GLU A 75 15.12 18.80 -3.05
CA GLU A 75 15.68 19.95 -2.34
C GLU A 75 14.55 20.82 -1.75
N LYS A 76 13.53 21.13 -2.57
CA LYS A 76 12.39 21.95 -2.13
C LYS A 76 11.58 21.32 -0.98
N VAL A 77 11.37 20.00 -1.02
CA VAL A 77 10.57 19.30 0.00
C VAL A 77 11.41 18.69 1.12
N ASN A 78 12.75 18.86 1.09
CA ASN A 78 13.70 18.28 2.05
C ASN A 78 13.47 16.76 2.26
N LYS A 79 13.52 15.98 1.16
CA LYS A 79 13.37 14.52 1.17
C LYS A 79 14.47 13.85 0.34
N ASP A 80 14.60 12.54 0.49
CA ASP A 80 15.48 11.72 -0.36
C ASP A 80 15.01 11.79 -1.83
N PRO A 81 15.88 12.19 -2.79
CA PRO A 81 15.50 12.32 -4.19
C PRO A 81 15.05 11.00 -4.83
N ARG A 82 15.51 9.86 -4.32
CA ARG A 82 15.09 8.54 -4.81
C ARG A 82 13.66 8.24 -4.43
N ILE A 83 13.23 8.67 -3.24
CA ILE A 83 11.83 8.56 -2.83
C ILE A 83 10.98 9.52 -3.65
N VAL A 84 11.44 10.75 -3.87
CA VAL A 84 10.73 11.73 -4.68
C VAL A 84 10.56 11.24 -6.12
N GLU A 85 11.57 10.60 -6.70
CA GLU A 85 11.48 9.94 -8.02
C GLU A 85 10.33 8.92 -8.03
N MET A 86 10.27 8.03 -7.04
CA MET A 86 9.20 7.03 -6.97
C MET A 86 7.82 7.65 -6.75
N VAL A 87 7.73 8.74 -5.98
CA VAL A 87 6.49 9.50 -5.84
C VAL A 87 6.05 10.06 -7.19
N LEU A 88 6.96 10.66 -7.96
CA LEU A 88 6.65 11.24 -9.27
C LEU A 88 6.18 10.16 -10.25
N GLN A 89 6.83 9.00 -10.29
CA GLN A 89 6.44 7.88 -11.17
C GLN A 89 5.04 7.33 -10.85
N GLU A 90 4.62 7.38 -9.58
CA GLU A 90 3.31 6.92 -9.14
C GLU A 90 2.23 8.04 -9.16
N SER A 91 2.55 9.22 -9.69
CA SER A 91 1.69 10.41 -9.63
C SER A 91 1.35 10.99 -11.01
N LYS A 92 0.18 11.61 -11.10
CA LYS A 92 -0.26 12.42 -12.26
C LYS A 92 0.12 13.88 -12.12
N SER A 93 -0.01 14.43 -10.91
CA SER A 93 0.20 15.85 -10.66
C SER A 93 0.65 16.11 -9.22
N ILE A 94 1.34 17.23 -8.99
CA ILE A 94 1.72 17.69 -7.66
C ILE A 94 0.66 18.68 -7.17
N SER A 95 -0.01 18.34 -6.07
CA SER A 95 -0.99 19.22 -5.42
C SER A 95 -0.31 20.21 -4.47
N ARG A 96 0.69 19.75 -3.70
CA ARG A 96 1.45 20.60 -2.77
C ARG A 96 2.89 20.11 -2.60
N ALA A 97 3.84 21.03 -2.63
CA ALA A 97 5.26 20.76 -2.37
C ALA A 97 5.85 21.88 -1.51
N VAL A 98 6.11 21.58 -0.25
CA VAL A 98 6.79 22.45 0.73
C VAL A 98 7.73 21.60 1.60
N PRO A 99 8.68 22.19 2.34
CA PRO A 99 9.58 21.41 3.19
C PRO A 99 8.83 20.42 4.09
N GLY A 100 9.21 19.14 4.03
CA GLY A 100 8.59 18.02 4.74
C GLY A 100 7.35 17.41 4.09
N VAL A 101 6.67 18.13 3.19
CA VAL A 101 5.34 17.77 2.66
C VAL A 101 5.34 17.72 1.13
N LEU A 102 5.04 16.53 0.60
CA LEU A 102 4.77 16.30 -0.80
C LEU A 102 3.42 15.61 -0.94
N VAL A 103 2.44 16.33 -1.49
CA VAL A 103 1.08 15.84 -1.74
C VAL A 103 0.84 15.84 -3.24
N VAL A 104 0.33 14.72 -3.73
CA VAL A 104 0.23 14.41 -5.15
C VAL A 104 -1.13 13.79 -5.45
N GLU A 105 -1.59 13.94 -6.68
CA GLU A 105 -2.63 13.10 -7.24
C GLU A 105 -1.99 11.80 -7.72
N HIS A 106 -2.30 10.69 -7.05
CA HIS A 106 -1.80 9.37 -7.41
C HIS A 106 -2.35 8.94 -8.78
N ARG A 107 -1.65 8.07 -9.51
CA ARG A 107 -2.14 7.51 -10.78
C ARG A 107 -3.49 6.79 -10.66
N LEU A 108 -3.81 6.30 -9.46
CA LEU A 108 -5.09 5.67 -9.08
C LEU A 108 -6.23 6.68 -8.83
N GLY A 109 -5.98 7.98 -8.93
CA GLY A 109 -7.02 9.02 -8.95
C GLY A 109 -7.35 9.68 -7.60
N PHE A 110 -6.73 9.26 -6.50
CA PHE A 110 -6.88 9.92 -5.20
C PHE A 110 -5.68 10.82 -4.87
N VAL A 111 -5.89 11.79 -3.97
CA VAL A 111 -4.83 12.69 -3.49
C VAL A 111 -4.24 12.13 -2.20
N SER A 112 -2.92 11.98 -2.14
CA SER A 112 -2.23 11.46 -0.97
C SER A 112 -0.86 12.10 -0.76
N ALA A 113 -0.34 11.97 0.48
CA ALA A 113 1.04 12.31 0.76
C ALA A 113 1.98 11.22 0.19
N ASN A 114 3.07 11.64 -0.45
CA ASN A 114 4.11 10.77 -1.02
C ASN A 114 3.55 9.59 -1.85
N ALA A 115 2.48 9.80 -2.62
CA ALA A 115 1.87 8.74 -3.44
C ALA A 115 1.40 7.50 -2.63
N GLY A 116 1.23 7.61 -1.31
CA GLY A 116 0.90 6.45 -0.46
C GLY A 116 2.01 5.40 -0.35
N ILE A 117 3.25 5.75 -0.74
CA ILE A 117 4.42 4.89 -0.59
C ILE A 117 4.72 4.69 0.90
N ASP A 118 4.88 3.43 1.28
CA ASP A 118 5.25 3.06 2.64
C ASP A 118 6.76 2.80 2.76
N GLN A 119 7.39 3.45 3.73
CA GLN A 119 8.82 3.27 4.06
C GLN A 119 9.01 2.46 5.35
N SER A 120 7.94 2.27 6.12
CA SER A 120 7.97 1.68 7.45
C SER A 120 7.68 0.18 7.41
N ASN A 121 8.49 -0.60 8.14
CA ASN A 121 8.28 -2.03 8.35
C ASN A 121 8.11 -2.82 7.03
N VAL A 122 8.91 -2.45 6.01
CA VAL A 122 8.92 -3.11 4.71
C VAL A 122 9.69 -4.42 4.83
N ASP A 123 10.98 -4.35 5.16
CA ASP A 123 11.89 -5.51 5.29
C ASP A 123 12.99 -5.35 6.37
N GLY A 124 13.04 -4.21 7.09
CA GLY A 124 14.03 -3.93 8.11
C GLY A 124 15.42 -3.49 7.59
N THR A 125 15.63 -3.42 6.27
CA THR A 125 16.91 -2.96 5.69
C THR A 125 17.03 -1.45 5.65
N GLY A 126 15.91 -0.73 5.66
CA GLY A 126 15.85 0.72 5.52
C GLY A 126 16.11 1.23 4.10
N HIS A 127 16.25 0.33 3.12
CA HIS A 127 16.47 0.68 1.71
C HIS A 127 15.30 0.30 0.81
N ASN A 128 14.44 -0.61 1.24
CA ASN A 128 13.24 -0.96 0.51
C ASN A 128 12.06 -0.09 0.91
N ILE A 129 11.35 0.39 -0.11
CA ILE A 129 10.02 0.99 0.00
C ILE A 129 8.98 0.06 -0.59
N LEU A 130 7.72 0.28 -0.23
CA LEU A 130 6.60 -0.46 -0.77
C LEU A 130 5.64 0.50 -1.48
N LEU A 131 5.46 0.29 -2.78
CA LEU A 131 4.48 1.02 -3.57
C LEU A 131 3.09 0.45 -3.33
N LEU A 132 2.05 1.21 -3.69
CA LEU A 132 0.68 0.71 -3.66
C LEU A 132 0.45 -0.36 -4.73
N PRO A 133 -0.62 -1.19 -4.59
CA PRO A 133 -1.00 -2.17 -5.60
C PRO A 133 -1.12 -1.52 -6.99
N ILE A 134 -0.88 -2.32 -8.03
CA ILE A 134 -0.97 -1.79 -9.41
C ILE A 134 -2.42 -1.41 -9.71
N ASP A 135 -3.36 -2.29 -9.38
CA ASP A 135 -4.80 -2.14 -9.59
C ASP A 135 -5.55 -2.74 -8.39
N PRO A 136 -5.76 -1.95 -7.32
CA PRO A 136 -6.37 -2.47 -6.09
C PRO A 136 -7.82 -2.94 -6.27
N ASP A 137 -8.57 -2.36 -7.23
CA ASP A 137 -9.94 -2.79 -7.51
C ASP A 137 -9.94 -4.18 -8.17
N LYS A 138 -9.01 -4.41 -9.09
CA LYS A 138 -8.82 -5.75 -9.65
C LYS A 138 -8.41 -6.74 -8.56
N SER A 139 -7.47 -6.39 -7.68
CA SER A 139 -7.04 -7.27 -6.60
C SER A 139 -8.19 -7.59 -5.63
N ALA A 140 -9.02 -6.60 -5.29
CA ALA A 140 -10.22 -6.80 -4.48
C ALA A 140 -11.26 -7.70 -5.15
N ALA A 141 -11.40 -7.64 -6.48
CA ALA A 141 -12.33 -8.49 -7.22
C ALA A 141 -11.86 -9.96 -7.38
N HIS A 142 -10.58 -10.25 -7.15
CA HIS A 142 -10.00 -11.60 -7.21
C HIS A 142 -9.89 -12.27 -5.83
N ILE A 143 -10.13 -11.53 -4.75
CA ILE A 143 -10.16 -12.02 -3.37
C ILE A 143 -11.61 -12.33 -3.01
#